data_AF-A0A1M3IL12-F1
#
_entry.id   AF-A0A1M3IL12-F1
#
_cell.length_a   1.000
_cell.length_b   1.000
_cell.length_c   1.000
_cell.angle_alpha   90.00
_cell.angle_beta   90.00
_cell.angle_gamma   90.00
#
_symmetry.space_group_name_H-M   'P 1'
#
loop_
_entity.id
_entity.type
_entity.pdbx_description
1 polymer ?
#
loop_
_entity_poly.entity_id
_entity_poly.type
_entity_poly.pdbx_seq_one_letter_code
_entity_poly.pdbx_strand_id
1 'polypeptide(L)'
;MAEFFMTLSGSLIARKTGSGDKSPLTVSVLPSLADHGDLINALLQGGQAKIWKCDDKEKCLNPHAAQVSVSKPLEARVHALLDSMVNKVYMDEPLTKEELAFLNSTSLPIYKILNVTTAYQRGKSPIDIRDYSRLIAYDLLSQYLLEVLDIVTINLDDLRTVQVDDSHIKRLLDGIHKVRERVVQRRSSVVQQLQSILSLIEKTSALEAQLFSTASMVTQGKR
;
A
#
# COMPACT_ATOMS: atom_id res chain seq x y z
N MET A 1 15.07 -7.93 -9.61
CA MET A 1 14.04 -8.36 -8.63
C MET A 1 14.59 -8.37 -7.22
N ALA A 2 15.76 -8.96 -6.96
CA ALA A 2 16.39 -8.98 -5.63
C ALA A 2 16.57 -7.58 -4.98
N GLU A 3 16.97 -6.58 -5.75
CA GLU A 3 17.14 -5.18 -5.30
C GLU A 3 15.87 -4.56 -4.71
N PHE A 4 14.71 -4.88 -5.29
CA PHE A 4 13.42 -4.39 -4.79
C PHE A 4 13.06 -5.05 -3.46
N PHE A 5 13.20 -6.37 -3.36
CA PHE A 5 13.01 -7.07 -2.08
C PHE A 5 13.97 -6.56 -1.00
N MET A 6 15.26 -6.43 -1.31
CA MET A 6 16.25 -5.83 -0.41
C MET A 6 15.87 -4.41 0.03
N THR A 7 15.29 -3.61 -0.87
CA THR A 7 14.75 -2.29 -0.54
C THR A 7 13.60 -2.37 0.45
N LEU A 8 12.68 -3.31 0.26
CA LEU A 8 11.48 -3.44 1.10
C LEU A 8 11.76 -4.08 2.45
N SER A 9 12.63 -5.08 2.53
CA SER A 9 12.86 -5.84 3.75
C SER A 9 14.16 -5.49 4.47
N GLY A 10 15.07 -4.76 3.81
CA GLY A 10 16.46 -4.73 4.22
C GLY A 10 17.18 -6.04 3.87
N SER A 11 18.45 -6.14 4.25
CA SER A 11 19.28 -7.32 3.96
C SER A 11 20.47 -7.44 4.91
N LEU A 12 20.96 -8.67 5.09
CA LEU A 12 22.26 -8.95 5.73
C LEU A 12 23.29 -9.23 4.66
N ILE A 13 24.42 -8.52 4.72
CA ILE A 13 25.51 -8.69 3.78
C ILE A 13 26.72 -9.17 4.55
N ALA A 14 27.23 -10.34 4.18
CA ALA A 14 28.42 -10.92 4.75
C ALA A 14 29.54 -10.94 3.71
N ARG A 15 30.63 -10.22 3.97
CA ARG A 15 31.80 -10.14 3.08
C ARG A 15 33.08 -10.52 3.80
N LYS A 16 34.00 -11.19 3.09
CA LYS A 16 35.34 -11.46 3.60
C LYS A 16 36.22 -10.22 3.45
N THR A 17 36.88 -9.79 4.52
CA THR A 17 37.85 -8.68 4.49
C THR A 17 39.27 -9.26 4.39
N GLY A 18 39.63 -9.77 3.22
CA GLY A 18 40.97 -10.31 2.93
C GLY A 18 41.00 -11.33 1.79
N SER A 19 42.20 -11.63 1.29
CA SER A 19 42.44 -12.65 0.27
C SER A 19 42.92 -13.94 0.93
N GLY A 20 41.99 -14.86 1.23
CA GLY A 20 42.29 -16.18 1.78
C GLY A 20 41.11 -16.80 2.53
N ASP A 21 41.08 -18.13 2.64
CA ASP A 21 39.96 -18.88 3.24
C ASP A 21 39.72 -18.57 4.73
N LYS A 22 40.74 -18.06 5.43
CA LYS A 22 40.70 -17.67 6.84
C LYS A 22 40.44 -16.17 7.08
N SER A 23 40.08 -15.42 6.05
CA SER A 23 39.82 -13.98 6.19
C SER A 23 38.58 -13.71 7.05
N PRO A 24 38.60 -12.73 7.96
CA PRO A 24 37.47 -12.44 8.83
C PRO A 24 36.24 -12.02 8.02
N LEU A 25 35.07 -12.47 8.48
CA LEU A 25 33.78 -12.11 7.90
C LEU A 25 33.30 -10.81 8.53
N THR A 26 33.01 -9.81 7.71
CA THR A 26 32.34 -8.58 8.14
C THR A 26 30.89 -8.67 7.72
N VAL A 27 29.98 -8.53 8.68
CA VAL A 27 28.54 -8.51 8.45
C VAL A 27 28.02 -7.09 8.57
N SER A 28 27.21 -6.65 7.61
CA SER A 28 26.54 -5.35 7.62
C SER A 28 25.04 -5.53 7.40
N VAL A 29 24.26 -4.67 8.06
CA VAL A 29 22.80 -4.66 7.95
C VAL A 29 22.38 -3.48 7.07
N LEU A 30 21.61 -3.76 6.02
CA LEU A 30 20.88 -2.75 5.27
C LEU A 30 19.49 -2.57 5.88
N PRO A 31 19.07 -1.33 6.19
CA PRO A 31 17.72 -1.08 6.65
C PRO A 31 16.72 -1.23 5.50
N SER A 32 15.51 -1.67 5.85
CA SER A 32 14.33 -1.55 5.00
C SER A 32 14.00 -0.07 4.75
N LEU A 33 13.51 0.22 3.54
CA LEU A 33 12.99 1.52 3.13
C LEU A 33 11.46 1.47 2.93
N ALA A 34 10.78 0.38 3.30
CA ALA A 34 9.34 0.17 2.99
C ALA A 34 8.39 1.18 3.64
N ASP A 35 8.81 1.82 4.74
CA ASP A 35 8.06 2.87 5.44
C ASP A 35 8.47 4.28 5.02
N HIS A 36 9.44 4.42 4.11
CA HIS A 36 9.92 5.72 3.66
C HIS A 36 8.87 6.39 2.75
N GLY A 37 8.60 7.67 3.02
CA GLY A 37 7.55 8.42 2.33
C GLY A 37 7.81 8.62 0.83
N ASP A 38 9.06 8.79 0.42
CA ASP A 38 9.44 8.90 -1.00
C ASP A 38 9.17 7.60 -1.76
N LEU A 39 9.51 6.45 -1.19
CA LEU A 39 9.20 5.15 -1.80
C LEU A 39 7.69 4.90 -1.86
N ILE A 40 6.97 5.12 -0.76
CA ILE A 40 5.51 4.94 -0.71
C ILE A 40 4.82 5.84 -1.74
N ASN A 41 5.16 7.13 -1.75
CA ASN A 41 4.56 8.09 -2.68
C ASN A 41 4.89 7.75 -4.12
N ALA A 42 6.13 7.35 -4.43
CA ALA A 42 6.51 6.95 -5.78
C ALA A 42 5.78 5.69 -6.24
N LEU A 43 5.58 4.69 -5.38
CA LEU A 43 4.81 3.48 -5.71
C LEU A 43 3.32 3.79 -5.94
N LEU A 44 2.77 4.73 -5.17
CA LEU A 44 1.36 5.13 -5.28
C LEU A 44 1.10 6.06 -6.48
N GLN A 45 1.92 7.10 -6.65
CA GLN A 45 1.66 8.25 -7.52
C GLN A 45 2.68 8.41 -8.65
N GLY A 46 3.76 7.63 -8.63
CA GLY A 46 4.86 7.73 -9.57
C GLY A 46 5.89 8.78 -9.13
N GLY A 47 6.92 8.98 -9.93
CA GLY A 47 7.99 9.92 -9.62
C GLY A 47 9.30 9.21 -9.31
N GLN A 48 10.06 9.71 -8.35
CA GLN A 48 11.39 9.19 -8.00
C GLN A 48 11.37 8.53 -6.63
N ALA A 49 12.01 7.37 -6.52
CA ALA A 49 12.19 6.64 -5.28
C ALA A 49 13.65 6.28 -5.07
N LYS A 50 14.07 6.26 -3.80
CA LYS A 50 15.35 5.69 -3.41
C LYS A 50 15.22 4.18 -3.22
N ILE A 51 16.10 3.42 -3.87
CA ILE A 51 16.21 1.96 -3.71
C ILE A 51 17.64 1.55 -3.43
N TRP A 52 17.83 0.35 -2.88
CA TRP A 52 19.13 -0.31 -2.82
C TRP A 52 19.44 -0.95 -4.17
N LYS A 53 20.55 -0.53 -4.79
CA LYS A 53 21.04 -1.07 -6.06
C LYS A 53 22.35 -1.80 -5.83
N CYS A 54 22.49 -2.98 -6.42
CA CYS A 54 23.69 -3.78 -6.33
C CYS A 54 24.83 -3.16 -7.15
N ASP A 55 26.06 -3.32 -6.66
CA ASP A 55 27.28 -3.02 -7.40
C ASP A 55 27.51 -4.01 -8.55
N ASP A 56 27.17 -5.28 -8.33
CA ASP A 56 27.23 -6.34 -9.34
C ASP A 56 26.01 -7.27 -9.25
N LYS A 57 25.71 -8.00 -10.34
CA LYS A 57 24.50 -8.85 -10.42
C LYS A 57 24.64 -10.21 -9.73
N GLU A 58 25.85 -10.65 -9.39
CA GLU A 58 26.08 -11.99 -8.85
C GLU A 58 26.21 -11.97 -7.33
N LYS A 59 27.06 -11.11 -6.78
CA LYS A 59 27.47 -11.11 -5.38
C LYS A 59 26.80 -10.01 -4.57
N CYS A 60 26.60 -8.82 -5.16
CA CYS A 60 25.93 -7.67 -4.52
C CYS A 60 26.46 -7.38 -3.10
N LEU A 61 27.78 -7.28 -2.96
CA LEU A 61 28.44 -7.16 -1.65
C LEU A 61 28.61 -5.70 -1.20
N ASN A 62 28.43 -4.73 -2.10
CA ASN A 62 28.49 -3.30 -1.77
C ASN A 62 27.34 -2.53 -2.45
N PRO A 63 26.08 -2.84 -2.12
CA PRO A 63 24.95 -2.10 -2.63
C PRO A 63 24.98 -0.65 -2.16
N HIS A 64 24.49 0.23 -3.02
CA HIS A 64 24.42 1.65 -2.79
C HIS A 64 23.00 2.14 -3.03
N ALA A 65 22.67 3.29 -2.46
CA ALA A 65 21.39 3.89 -2.73
C ALA A 65 21.38 4.53 -4.12
N ALA A 66 20.35 4.24 -4.91
CA ALA A 66 20.13 4.81 -6.23
C ALA A 66 18.71 5.39 -6.33
N GLN A 67 18.56 6.44 -7.13
CA GLN A 67 17.25 6.96 -7.51
C GLN A 67 16.73 6.18 -8.72
N VAL A 68 15.45 5.81 -8.68
CA VAL A 68 14.75 5.17 -9.79
C VAL A 68 13.41 5.84 -10.04
N SER A 69 13.02 5.89 -11.32
CA SER A 69 11.72 6.41 -11.71
C SER A 69 10.66 5.32 -11.67
N VAL A 70 9.56 5.59 -10.97
CA VAL A 70 8.33 4.80 -11.00
C VAL A 70 7.37 5.46 -12.00
N SER A 71 7.11 4.76 -13.11
CA SER A 71 6.27 5.24 -14.22
C SER A 71 4.86 4.64 -14.25
N LYS A 72 4.62 3.59 -13.44
CA LYS A 72 3.34 2.88 -13.36
C LYS A 72 2.79 2.94 -11.93
N PRO A 73 2.24 4.09 -11.52
CA PRO A 73 1.66 4.26 -10.18
C PRO A 73 0.51 3.30 -9.92
N LEU A 74 0.43 2.81 -8.69
CA LEU A 74 -0.65 1.95 -8.24
C LEU A 74 -2.00 2.70 -8.22
N GLU A 75 -2.03 3.97 -7.82
CA GLU A 75 -3.28 4.76 -7.77
C GLU A 75 -3.94 4.84 -9.15
N ALA A 76 -3.16 5.09 -10.22
CA ALA A 76 -3.69 5.16 -11.58
C ALA A 76 -4.23 3.81 -12.08
N ARG A 77 -3.55 2.71 -11.74
CA ARG A 77 -4.01 1.36 -12.09
C ARG A 77 -5.31 1.01 -11.37
N VAL A 78 -5.39 1.30 -10.07
CA VAL A 78 -6.58 1.07 -9.26
C VAL A 78 -7.75 1.92 -9.79
N HIS A 79 -7.49 3.18 -10.16
CA HIS A 79 -8.50 4.05 -10.75
C HIS A 79 -9.08 3.48 -12.05
N ALA A 80 -8.23 3.02 -12.96
CA ALA A 80 -8.67 2.41 -14.21
C ALA A 80 -9.52 1.14 -13.99
N LEU A 81 -9.15 0.30 -13.01
CA LEU A 81 -9.94 -0.88 -12.64
C LEU A 81 -11.31 -0.48 -12.08
N LEU A 82 -11.34 0.47 -11.15
CA LEU A 82 -12.59 0.94 -10.55
C LEU A 82 -13.52 1.58 -11.58
N ASP A 83 -12.98 2.42 -12.47
CA ASP A 83 -13.76 3.06 -13.53
C ASP A 83 -14.35 2.02 -14.50
N SER A 84 -13.54 1.03 -14.90
CA SER A 84 -14.01 -0.12 -15.71
C SER A 84 -15.15 -0.88 -15.00
N MET A 85 -15.02 -1.15 -13.70
CA MET A 85 -16.04 -1.84 -12.93
C MET A 85 -17.33 -1.01 -12.79
N VAL A 86 -17.22 0.31 -12.52
CA VAL A 86 -18.37 1.22 -12.48
C VAL A 86 -19.12 1.20 -13.81
N ASN A 87 -18.39 1.31 -14.93
CA ASN A 87 -18.98 1.31 -16.26
C ASN A 87 -19.71 -0.01 -16.56
N LYS A 88 -19.13 -1.16 -16.17
CA LYS A 88 -19.78 -2.47 -16.35
C LYS A 88 -21.03 -2.62 -15.51
N VAL A 89 -21.03 -2.14 -14.27
CA VAL A 89 -22.24 -2.14 -13.43
C VAL A 89 -23.34 -1.29 -14.06
N TYR A 90 -23.01 -0.15 -14.68
CA TYR A 90 -24.00 0.67 -15.40
C TYR A 90 -24.54 0.01 -16.68
N MET A 91 -23.70 -0.72 -17.40
CA MET A 91 -24.05 -1.39 -18.65
C MET A 91 -24.62 -2.80 -18.45
N ASP A 92 -24.75 -3.27 -17.21
CA ASP A 92 -25.11 -4.65 -16.85
C ASP A 92 -24.19 -5.71 -17.50
N GLU A 93 -22.89 -5.40 -17.56
CA GLU A 93 -21.85 -6.25 -18.11
C GLU A 93 -21.13 -7.06 -17.01
N PRO A 94 -20.71 -8.30 -17.30
CA PRO A 94 -19.97 -9.11 -16.34
C PRO A 94 -18.55 -8.58 -16.10
N LEU A 95 -18.09 -8.67 -14.85
CA LEU A 95 -16.72 -8.37 -14.47
C LEU A 95 -15.73 -9.40 -15.07
N THR A 96 -14.55 -8.92 -15.42
CA THR A 96 -13.43 -9.73 -15.91
C THR A 96 -12.76 -10.49 -14.76
N LYS A 97 -11.94 -11.49 -15.10
CA LYS A 97 -11.14 -12.23 -14.12
C LYS A 97 -10.19 -11.32 -13.32
N GLU A 98 -9.63 -10.28 -13.94
CA GLU A 98 -8.75 -9.32 -13.25
C GLU A 98 -9.54 -8.49 -12.22
N GLU A 99 -10.72 -7.98 -12.59
CA GLU A 99 -11.57 -7.20 -11.68
C GLU A 99 -12.10 -8.06 -10.53
N LEU A 100 -12.45 -9.33 -10.78
CA LEU A 100 -12.83 -10.27 -9.74
C LEU A 100 -11.65 -10.59 -8.80
N ALA A 101 -10.44 -10.77 -9.33
CA ALA A 101 -9.25 -10.97 -8.51
C ALA A 101 -8.95 -9.72 -7.65
N PHE A 102 -9.12 -8.54 -8.22
CA PHE A 102 -8.95 -7.25 -7.53
C PHE A 102 -9.96 -7.06 -6.38
N LEU A 103 -11.22 -7.48 -6.56
CA LEU A 103 -12.21 -7.49 -5.48
C LEU A 103 -11.78 -8.37 -4.31
N ASN A 104 -11.14 -9.51 -4.60
CA ASN A 104 -10.67 -10.46 -3.59
C ASN A 104 -9.33 -10.04 -2.96
N SER A 105 -8.60 -9.09 -3.54
CA SER A 105 -7.29 -8.67 -3.06
C SER A 105 -7.33 -7.56 -2.03
N THR A 106 -8.50 -6.99 -1.72
CA THR A 106 -8.63 -5.91 -0.74
C THR A 106 -9.59 -6.29 0.38
N SER A 107 -9.33 -5.74 1.57
CA SER A 107 -10.24 -5.84 2.71
C SER A 107 -11.38 -4.83 2.65
N LEU A 108 -11.34 -3.89 1.71
CA LEU A 108 -12.34 -2.84 1.56
C LEU A 108 -13.56 -3.39 0.80
N PRO A 109 -14.79 -3.03 1.21
CA PRO A 109 -16.00 -3.49 0.54
C PRO A 109 -16.22 -2.72 -0.78
N ILE A 110 -15.35 -2.94 -1.77
CA ILE A 110 -15.38 -2.25 -3.08
C ILE A 110 -16.76 -2.38 -3.73
N TYR A 111 -17.38 -3.57 -3.67
CA TYR A 111 -18.70 -3.77 -4.27
C TYR A 111 -19.78 -2.85 -3.65
N LYS A 112 -19.70 -2.60 -2.33
CA LYS A 112 -20.61 -1.66 -1.64
C LYS A 112 -20.34 -0.22 -2.11
N ILE A 113 -19.08 0.14 -2.29
CA ILE A 113 -18.67 1.45 -2.81
C ILE A 113 -19.21 1.65 -4.23
N LEU A 114 -19.05 0.65 -5.10
CA LEU A 114 -19.54 0.67 -6.47
C LEU A 114 -21.07 0.85 -6.50
N ASN A 115 -21.81 0.07 -5.71
CA ASN A 115 -23.28 0.16 -5.65
C ASN A 115 -23.77 1.52 -5.14
N VAL A 116 -23.11 2.10 -4.15
CA VAL A 116 -23.43 3.47 -3.70
C VAL A 116 -23.16 4.45 -4.84
N THR A 117 -21.99 4.37 -5.46
CA THR A 117 -21.61 5.29 -6.55
C THR A 117 -22.56 5.19 -7.74
N THR A 118 -23.05 3.99 -8.08
CA THR A 118 -23.98 3.80 -9.21
C THR A 118 -25.43 4.15 -8.87
N ALA A 119 -25.87 3.98 -7.62
CA ALA A 119 -27.19 4.39 -7.15
C ALA A 119 -27.37 5.92 -7.15
N TYR A 120 -26.31 6.68 -6.89
CA TYR A 120 -26.29 8.12 -7.09
C TYR A 120 -26.06 8.42 -8.58
N GLN A 121 -27.10 8.87 -9.29
CA GLN A 121 -27.01 9.24 -10.72
C GLN A 121 -25.78 10.13 -11.00
N ARG A 122 -25.15 9.94 -12.19
CA ARG A 122 -23.98 10.66 -12.72
C ARG A 122 -23.73 12.02 -12.03
N GLY A 123 -22.76 12.07 -11.12
CA GLY A 123 -22.27 13.29 -10.48
C GLY A 123 -22.81 13.61 -9.09
N LYS A 124 -23.66 12.77 -8.49
CA LYS A 124 -24.20 12.99 -7.12
C LYS A 124 -23.56 12.11 -6.05
N SER A 125 -22.59 11.25 -6.39
CA SER A 125 -21.87 10.49 -5.37
C SER A 125 -21.13 11.48 -4.46
N PRO A 126 -21.31 11.40 -3.12
CA PRO A 126 -20.63 12.29 -2.20
C PRO A 126 -19.11 12.14 -2.17
N ILE A 127 -18.58 11.02 -2.70
CA ILE A 127 -17.14 10.73 -2.80
C ILE A 127 -16.80 10.43 -4.26
N ASP A 128 -15.70 11.03 -4.73
CA ASP A 128 -15.13 10.80 -6.05
C ASP A 128 -14.46 9.41 -6.11
N ILE A 129 -14.63 8.71 -7.22
CA ILE A 129 -13.97 7.42 -7.47
C ILE A 129 -12.44 7.52 -7.34
N ARG A 130 -11.85 8.70 -7.59
CA ARG A 130 -10.44 9.00 -7.38
C ARG A 130 -10.01 8.88 -5.91
N ASP A 131 -10.84 9.35 -4.98
CA ASP A 131 -10.55 9.23 -3.55
C ASP A 131 -10.57 7.77 -3.11
N TYR A 132 -11.56 6.99 -3.59
CA TYR A 132 -11.57 5.54 -3.37
C TYR A 132 -10.34 4.86 -3.99
N SER A 133 -9.92 5.28 -5.18
CA SER A 133 -8.76 4.72 -5.87
C SER A 133 -7.49 4.89 -5.05
N ARG A 134 -7.27 6.08 -4.50
CA ARG A 134 -6.12 6.38 -3.64
C ARG A 134 -6.11 5.51 -2.38
N LEU A 135 -7.26 5.32 -1.76
CA LEU A 135 -7.40 4.56 -0.53
C LEU A 135 -7.16 3.07 -0.75
N ILE A 136 -7.77 2.51 -1.80
CA ILE A 136 -7.60 1.10 -2.16
C ILE A 136 -6.15 0.84 -2.56
N ALA A 137 -5.51 1.76 -3.32
CA ALA A 137 -4.10 1.66 -3.64
C ALA A 137 -3.22 1.65 -2.36
N TYR A 138 -3.53 2.49 -1.38
CA TYR A 138 -2.81 2.50 -0.11
C TYR A 138 -2.99 1.20 0.68
N ASP A 139 -4.21 0.65 0.75
CA ASP A 139 -4.51 -0.63 1.40
C ASP A 139 -3.72 -1.78 0.75
N LEU A 140 -3.78 -1.88 -0.59
CA LEU A 140 -3.09 -2.90 -1.36
C LEU A 140 -1.57 -2.80 -1.21
N LEU A 141 -1.00 -1.59 -1.32
CA LEU A 141 0.42 -1.39 -1.10
C LEU A 141 0.82 -1.82 0.31
N SER A 142 0.05 -1.41 1.32
CA SER A 142 0.35 -1.77 2.71
C SER A 142 0.31 -3.27 2.94
N GLN A 143 -0.66 -3.98 2.37
CA GLN A 143 -0.75 -5.44 2.46
C GLN A 143 0.46 -6.10 1.80
N TYR A 144 0.81 -5.69 0.58
CA TYR A 144 1.99 -6.19 -0.12
C TYR A 144 3.28 -5.96 0.67
N LEU A 145 3.48 -4.78 1.25
CA LEU A 145 4.64 -4.48 2.09
C LEU A 145 4.70 -5.41 3.31
N LEU A 146 3.56 -5.64 3.98
CA LEU A 146 3.49 -6.52 5.15
C LEU A 146 3.81 -7.98 4.78
N GLU A 147 3.27 -8.47 3.66
CA GLU A 147 3.56 -9.82 3.15
C GLU A 147 5.06 -10.00 2.85
N VAL A 148 5.69 -9.01 2.21
CA VAL A 148 7.14 -9.06 1.93
C VAL A 148 7.94 -9.09 3.23
N LEU A 149 7.58 -8.27 4.23
CA LEU A 149 8.24 -8.26 5.53
C LEU A 149 8.05 -9.59 6.28
N ASP A 150 6.88 -10.22 6.16
CA ASP A 150 6.57 -11.53 6.74
C ASP A 150 7.44 -12.64 6.15
N ILE A 151 7.55 -12.70 4.82
CA ILE A 151 8.39 -13.68 4.12
C ILE A 151 9.84 -13.59 4.61
N VAL A 152 10.38 -12.38 4.75
CA VAL A 152 11.77 -12.19 5.20
C VAL A 152 11.94 -12.56 6.67
N THR A 153 10.98 -12.22 7.53
CA THR A 153 11.04 -12.57 8.96
C THR A 153 11.11 -14.09 9.14
N ILE A 154 10.26 -14.84 8.43
CA ILE A 154 10.25 -16.32 8.48
C ILE A 154 11.60 -16.90 8.05
N ASN A 155 12.14 -16.43 6.93
CA ASN A 155 13.41 -16.95 6.40
C ASN A 155 14.63 -16.58 7.28
N LEU A 156 14.58 -15.45 8.00
CA LEU A 156 15.64 -15.04 8.91
C LEU A 156 15.65 -15.85 10.21
N ASP A 157 14.48 -16.27 10.70
CA ASP A 157 14.39 -17.15 11.87
C ASP A 157 15.03 -18.51 11.60
N ASP A 158 14.91 -19.04 10.38
CA ASP A 158 15.59 -20.28 9.97
C ASP A 158 17.12 -20.16 10.04
N LEU A 159 17.68 -18.99 9.72
CA LEU A 159 19.12 -18.73 9.72
C LEU A 159 19.74 -18.65 11.12
N ARG A 160 18.94 -18.39 12.17
CA ARG A 160 19.41 -18.35 13.58
C ARG A 160 19.91 -19.70 14.07
N THR A 161 19.57 -20.79 13.38
CA THR A 161 20.02 -22.14 13.71
C THR A 161 21.49 -22.40 13.32
N VAL A 162 22.13 -21.50 12.56
CA VAL A 162 23.48 -21.68 12.01
C VAL A 162 24.41 -20.56 12.48
N GLN A 163 25.11 -20.77 13.60
CA GLN A 163 26.33 -20.09 14.14
C GLN A 163 26.79 -18.69 13.61
N VAL A 164 25.91 -17.80 13.20
CA VAL A 164 26.20 -16.39 12.91
C VAL A 164 26.05 -15.61 14.21
N ASP A 165 26.91 -14.61 14.44
CA ASP A 165 26.75 -13.62 15.51
C ASP A 165 25.34 -13.00 15.42
N ASP A 166 24.44 -13.47 16.30
CA ASP A 166 22.99 -13.21 16.31
C ASP A 166 22.66 -11.71 16.47
N SER A 167 23.64 -10.88 16.84
CA SER A 167 23.46 -9.44 16.98
C SER A 167 23.05 -8.75 15.67
N HIS A 168 23.55 -9.20 14.52
CA HIS A 168 23.22 -8.61 13.21
C HIS A 168 21.82 -9.02 12.76
N ILE A 169 21.47 -10.30 12.94
CA ILE A 169 20.15 -10.84 12.64
C ILE A 169 19.10 -10.15 13.50
N LYS A 170 19.34 -10.06 14.82
CA LYS A 170 18.47 -9.34 15.74
C LYS A 170 18.25 -7.88 15.34
N ARG A 171 19.31 -7.16 14.94
CA ARG A 171 19.17 -5.78 14.46
C ARG A 171 18.31 -5.66 13.21
N LEU A 172 18.43 -6.60 12.27
CA LEU A 172 17.58 -6.60 11.08
C LEU A 172 16.12 -6.89 11.44
N LEU A 173 15.88 -7.92 12.27
CA LEU A 173 14.53 -8.28 12.75
C LEU A 173 13.87 -7.12 13.51
N ASP A 174 14.59 -6.48 14.44
CA ASP A 174 14.12 -5.29 15.16
C ASP A 174 13.77 -4.14 14.19
N GLY A 175 14.57 -3.98 13.13
CA GLY A 175 14.30 -3.02 12.06
C GLY A 175 13.01 -3.34 11.30
N ILE A 176 12.84 -4.60 10.87
CA ILE A 176 11.65 -5.10 10.17
C ILE A 176 10.39 -4.92 11.03
N HIS A 177 10.45 -5.27 12.33
CA HIS A 177 9.33 -5.09 13.26
C HIS A 177 8.89 -3.62 13.35
N LYS A 178 9.85 -2.70 13.51
CA LYS A 178 9.56 -1.26 13.55
C LYS A 178 8.96 -0.74 12.24
N VAL A 179 9.44 -1.23 11.10
CA VAL A 179 8.87 -0.87 9.79
C VAL A 179 7.43 -1.40 9.68
N ARG A 180 7.18 -2.65 10.09
CA ARG A 180 5.85 -3.24 10.11
C ARG A 180 4.87 -2.41 10.94
N GLU A 181 5.26 -2.02 12.15
CA GLU A 181 4.45 -1.15 13.03
C GLU A 181 4.09 0.16 12.34
N ARG A 182 5.06 0.80 11.67
CA ARG A 182 4.81 2.06 10.95
C ARG A 182 3.91 1.89 9.74
N VAL A 183 4.06 0.80 8.96
CA VAL A 183 3.16 0.48 7.85
C VAL A 183 1.73 0.26 8.34
N VAL A 184 1.54 -0.53 9.41
CA VAL A 184 0.23 -0.77 10.02
C VAL A 184 -0.38 0.51 10.57
N GLN A 185 0.38 1.29 11.36
CA GLN A 185 -0.09 2.54 11.93
C GLN A 185 -0.56 3.53 10.86
N ARG A 186 0.19 3.63 9.76
CA ARG A 186 -0.15 4.54 8.67
C ARG A 186 -1.36 4.03 7.88
N ARG A 187 -1.47 2.73 7.64
CA ARG A 187 -2.68 2.10 7.07
C ARG A 187 -3.91 2.40 7.94
N SER A 188 -3.82 2.17 9.25
CA SER A 188 -4.92 2.46 10.19
C SER A 188 -5.31 3.94 10.16
N SER A 189 -4.33 4.85 10.09
CA SER A 189 -4.59 6.30 10.02
C SER A 189 -5.36 6.67 8.75
N VAL A 190 -4.99 6.10 7.59
CA VAL A 190 -5.69 6.33 6.31
C VAL A 190 -7.12 5.78 6.35
N VAL A 191 -7.32 4.58 6.91
CA VAL A 191 -8.66 3.98 7.06
C VAL A 191 -9.54 4.80 8.02
N GLN A 192 -9.00 5.28 9.14
CA GLN A 192 -9.73 6.12 10.09
C GLN A 192 -10.15 7.47 9.48
N GLN A 193 -9.27 8.07 8.67
CA GLN A 193 -9.60 9.29 7.93
C GLN A 193 -10.79 9.06 6.98
N LEU A 194 -10.83 7.92 6.28
CA LEU A 194 -11.95 7.56 5.42
C LEU A 194 -13.25 7.39 6.22
N GLN A 195 -13.24 6.63 7.31
CA GLN A 195 -14.44 6.44 8.14
C GLN A 195 -15.00 7.78 8.64
N SER A 196 -14.10 8.71 8.97
CA SER A 196 -14.48 10.07 9.36
C SER A 196 -15.15 10.83 8.21
N ILE A 197 -14.56 10.78 7.00
CA ILE A 197 -15.12 11.41 5.80
C ILE A 197 -16.50 10.83 5.45
N LEU A 198 -16.63 9.49 5.44
CA LEU A 198 -17.90 8.82 5.19
C LEU A 198 -18.98 9.21 6.21
N SER A 199 -18.62 9.25 7.51
CA SER A 199 -19.56 9.66 8.55
C SER A 199 -20.00 11.12 8.40
N LEU A 200 -19.10 12.02 8.01
CA LEU A 200 -19.44 13.41 7.71
C LEU A 200 -20.42 13.52 6.55
N ILE A 201 -20.20 12.73 5.51
CA ILE A 201 -21.08 12.67 4.34
C ILE A 201 -22.47 12.16 4.71
N GLU A 202 -22.56 11.05 5.45
CA GLU A 202 -23.84 10.50 5.90
C GLU A 202 -24.63 11.51 6.74
N LYS A 203 -23.95 12.20 7.67
CA LYS A 203 -24.56 13.27 8.48
C LYS A 203 -25.02 14.44 7.62
N THR A 204 -24.22 14.84 6.63
CA THR A 204 -24.56 15.96 5.74
C THR A 204 -25.77 15.61 4.88
N SER A 205 -25.81 14.42 4.30
CA SER A 205 -26.96 13.94 3.52
C SER A 205 -28.23 13.83 4.37
N ALA A 206 -28.12 13.36 5.62
CA ALA A 206 -29.26 13.31 6.53
C ALA A 206 -29.80 14.71 6.88
N LEU A 207 -28.90 15.69 7.09
CA LEU A 207 -29.29 17.09 7.31
C LEU A 207 -29.96 17.68 6.07
N GLU A 208 -29.42 17.43 4.86
CA GLU A 208 -30.05 17.85 3.61
C GLU A 208 -31.46 17.28 3.46
N ALA A 209 -31.66 15.99 3.72
CA ALA A 209 -32.97 15.35 3.66
C ALA A 209 -33.98 15.97 4.65
N GLN A 210 -33.53 16.34 5.85
CA GLN A 210 -34.36 17.04 6.84
C GLN A 210 -34.68 18.48 6.41
N LEU A 211 -33.72 19.20 5.82
CA LEU A 211 -33.96 20.54 5.28
C LEU A 211 -34.94 20.51 4.11
N PHE A 212 -34.83 19.53 3.20
CA PHE A 212 -35.79 19.37 2.11
C PHE A 212 -37.18 18.99 2.61
N SER A 213 -37.31 18.13 3.62
CA SER A 213 -38.62 17.76 4.16
C SER A 213 -39.30 18.95 4.86
N THR A 214 -38.55 19.72 5.65
CA THR A 214 -39.06 20.92 6.34
C THR A 214 -39.41 22.05 5.35
N ALA A 215 -38.59 22.28 4.31
CA ALA A 215 -38.91 23.23 3.25
C ALA A 215 -40.16 22.83 2.44
N SER A 216 -40.38 21.52 2.24
CA SER A 216 -41.58 20.98 1.57
C SER A 216 -42.84 21.14 2.44
N MET A 217 -42.72 21.01 3.76
CA MET A 217 -43.84 21.26 4.69
C MET A 217 -44.25 22.75 4.73
N VAL A 218 -43.27 23.67 4.70
CA VAL A 218 -43.54 25.12 4.71
C VAL A 218 -44.23 25.59 3.41
N THR A 219 -43.99 24.93 2.29
CA THR A 219 -44.62 25.26 1.00
C THR A 219 -46.04 24.69 0.84
N GLN A 220 -46.37 23.57 1.50
CA GLN A 220 -47.75 23.04 1.53
C GLN A 220 -48.66 23.75 2.53
N GLY A 221 -48.13 24.40 3.57
CA GLY A 221 -48.92 25.18 4.55
C GLY A 221 -49.36 26.58 4.09
N LYS A 222 -49.15 26.95 2.82
CA LYS A 222 -49.50 28.26 2.25
C LYS A 222 -50.61 28.22 1.18
N ARG A 223 -51.40 27.15 1.10
CA ARG A 223 -52.62 27.09 0.28
C ARG A 223 -53.88 27.13 1.13
#